data_AF-A0A966YJM7-F1
#
_entry.id   AF-A0A966YJM7-F1
#
_cell.length_a   1.000
_cell.length_b   1.000
_cell.length_c   1.000
_cell.angle_alpha   90.00
_cell.angle_beta   90.00
_cell.angle_gamma   90.00
#
_symmetry.space_group_name_H-M   'P 1'
#
loop_
_entity.id
_entity.type
_entity.pdbx_description
1 polymer ?
#
loop_
_entity_poly.entity_id
_entity_poly.type
_entity_poly.pdbx_seq_one_letter_code
_entity_poly.pdbx_strand_id
1 'polypeptide(L)'
;MSLTFAGGSYRTVPIELRERLAFSVEQASEALDRFRREFPGNEAVLLSTCNRVELYAAAEQRQGPPPPDELAMFLAECRGVELAAVSSVLAGDRGPAAVKHLFSVAAGLDSMVLGEPQIVAQVKQAWQLAVASGTTGPLTGELFQAALRAAKRVASETALGRERLSIPSVAVADFAAGVFERFD
;
A
#
# COMPACT_ATOMS: atom_id res chain seq x y z
N MET A 1 -9.58 12.49 -14.55
CA MET A 1 -8.27 12.08 -14.00
C MET A 1 -8.32 12.17 -12.49
N SER A 2 -8.54 11.05 -11.82
CA SER A 2 -8.52 10.96 -10.36
C SER A 2 -7.97 9.61 -9.95
N LEU A 3 -7.22 9.59 -8.84
CA LEU A 3 -6.79 8.39 -8.14
C LEU A 3 -7.82 8.06 -7.06
N THR A 4 -8.20 6.80 -6.93
CA THR A 4 -8.92 6.27 -5.78
C THR A 4 -8.07 5.18 -5.15
N PHE A 5 -8.16 5.00 -3.84
CA PHE A 5 -7.65 3.80 -3.21
C PHE A 5 -8.68 3.22 -2.24
N ALA A 6 -8.56 1.93 -1.97
CA ALA A 6 -9.16 1.30 -0.80
C ALA A 6 -8.17 0.30 -0.20
N GLY A 7 -8.14 0.21 1.12
CA GLY A 7 -7.22 -0.67 1.81
C GLY A 7 -7.16 -0.42 3.30
N GLY A 8 -6.24 -1.11 3.93
CA GLY A 8 -6.02 -1.00 5.36
C GLY A 8 -4.61 -1.41 5.74
N SER A 9 -4.19 -0.95 6.91
CA SER A 9 -2.87 -1.24 7.47
C SER A 9 -2.99 -1.90 8.83
N TYR A 10 -1.85 -2.24 9.44
CA TYR A 10 -1.76 -2.72 10.82
C TYR A 10 -2.46 -1.83 11.85
N ARG A 11 -2.72 -0.55 11.52
CA ARG A 11 -3.45 0.39 12.40
C ARG A 11 -4.95 0.16 12.42
N THR A 12 -5.53 -0.26 11.29
CA THR A 12 -6.99 -0.34 11.10
C THR A 12 -7.49 -1.77 10.97
N VAL A 13 -6.63 -2.70 10.54
CA VAL A 13 -6.99 -4.08 10.24
C VAL A 13 -6.30 -5.03 11.23
N PRO A 14 -7.07 -5.80 12.04
CA PRO A 14 -6.53 -6.84 12.91
C PRO A 14 -5.64 -7.83 12.16
N ILE A 15 -4.66 -8.42 12.85
CA ILE A 15 -3.66 -9.28 12.21
C ILE A 15 -4.29 -10.48 11.49
N GLU A 16 -5.28 -11.13 12.11
CA GLU A 16 -5.95 -12.30 11.57
C GLU A 16 -6.68 -11.98 10.26
N LEU A 17 -7.25 -10.78 10.16
CA LEU A 17 -7.92 -10.31 8.96
C LEU A 17 -6.91 -9.86 7.89
N ARG A 18 -5.81 -9.23 8.29
CA ARG A 18 -4.72 -8.85 7.38
C ARG A 18 -4.11 -10.06 6.70
N GLU A 19 -3.85 -11.13 7.44
CA GLU A 19 -3.28 -12.37 6.89
C GLU A 19 -4.19 -12.99 5.83
N ARG A 20 -5.50 -12.98 6.07
CA ARG A 20 -6.50 -13.45 5.09
C ARG A 20 -6.55 -12.56 3.85
N LEU A 21 -6.40 -11.24 4.04
CA LEU A 21 -6.40 -10.26 2.96
C LEU A 21 -5.07 -10.18 2.19
N ALA A 22 -3.99 -10.75 2.70
CA ALA A 22 -2.69 -10.70 2.07
C ALA A 22 -2.66 -11.51 0.75
N PHE A 23 -1.91 -10.98 -0.22
CA PHE A 23 -1.68 -11.58 -1.53
C PHE A 23 -0.21 -11.99 -1.66
N SER A 24 0.02 -13.20 -2.18
CA SER A 24 1.30 -13.57 -2.81
C SER A 24 1.48 -12.82 -4.14
N VAL A 25 2.67 -12.91 -4.75
CA VAL A 25 2.93 -12.27 -6.06
C VAL A 25 2.02 -12.85 -7.16
N GLU A 26 1.80 -14.15 -7.14
CA GLU A 26 0.94 -14.86 -8.09
C GLU A 26 -0.52 -14.48 -7.88
N GLN A 27 -0.99 -14.46 -6.63
CA GLN A 27 -2.35 -14.03 -6.28
C GLN A 27 -2.59 -12.56 -6.63
N ALA A 28 -1.60 -11.69 -6.42
CA ALA A 28 -1.68 -10.30 -6.81
C ALA A 28 -1.76 -10.14 -8.34
N SER A 29 -0.99 -10.93 -9.08
CA SER A 29 -1.04 -10.94 -10.56
C SER A 29 -2.41 -11.39 -11.08
N GLU A 30 -2.98 -12.45 -10.48
CA GLU A 30 -4.31 -12.94 -10.81
C GLU A 30 -5.40 -11.91 -10.47
N ALA A 31 -5.30 -11.27 -9.31
CA ALA A 31 -6.21 -10.18 -8.92
C ALA A 31 -6.13 -9.01 -9.90
N LEU A 32 -4.93 -8.61 -10.33
CA LEU A 32 -4.76 -7.54 -11.31
C LEU A 32 -5.33 -7.92 -12.69
N ASP A 33 -5.19 -9.17 -13.14
CA ASP A 33 -5.84 -9.64 -14.37
C ASP A 33 -7.37 -9.64 -14.24
N ARG A 34 -7.91 -10.09 -13.09
CA ARG A 34 -9.34 -10.01 -12.79
C ARG A 34 -9.83 -8.57 -12.79
N PHE A 35 -9.08 -7.64 -12.17
CA PHE A 35 -9.43 -6.22 -12.12
C PHE A 35 -9.62 -5.63 -13.52
N ARG A 36 -8.75 -5.99 -14.48
CA ARG A 36 -8.87 -5.51 -15.88
C ARG A 36 -10.16 -5.97 -16.55
N ARG A 37 -10.63 -7.18 -16.23
CA ARG A 37 -11.85 -7.75 -16.78
C ARG A 37 -13.09 -7.09 -16.17
N GLU A 38 -13.05 -6.79 -14.87
CA GLU A 38 -14.15 -6.22 -14.11
C GLU A 38 -14.30 -4.71 -14.31
N PHE A 39 -13.17 -3.99 -14.40
CA PHE A 39 -13.11 -2.53 -14.53
C PHE A 39 -12.35 -2.11 -15.81
N PRO A 40 -12.86 -2.46 -17.00
CA PRO A 40 -12.15 -2.23 -18.25
C PRO A 40 -11.83 -0.75 -18.47
N GLY A 41 -10.59 -0.47 -18.86
CA GLY A 41 -10.09 0.88 -19.11
C GLY A 41 -9.61 1.63 -17.86
N ASN A 42 -9.66 1.00 -16.68
CA ASN A 42 -9.07 1.55 -15.46
C ASN A 42 -7.66 1.00 -15.26
N GLU A 43 -6.80 1.83 -14.69
CA GLU A 43 -5.48 1.45 -14.24
C GLU A 43 -5.54 0.97 -12.78
N ALA A 44 -4.68 0.02 -12.40
CA ALA A 44 -4.59 -0.47 -11.03
C ALA A 44 -3.17 -0.82 -10.59
N VAL A 45 -2.92 -0.64 -9.28
CA VAL A 45 -1.74 -1.14 -8.57
C VAL A 45 -2.17 -1.72 -7.23
N LEU A 46 -1.78 -2.96 -6.96
CA LEU A 46 -2.05 -3.65 -5.70
C LEU A 46 -0.80 -3.70 -4.84
N LEU A 47 -0.83 -3.02 -3.68
CA LEU A 47 0.21 -3.07 -2.67
C LEU A 47 -0.21 -4.03 -1.56
N SER A 48 0.43 -5.20 -1.53
CA SER A 48 0.26 -6.20 -0.47
C SER A 48 1.58 -6.42 0.24
N THR A 49 1.60 -6.16 1.54
CA THR A 49 2.74 -6.41 2.43
C THR A 49 2.26 -7.12 3.68
N CYS A 50 3.17 -7.48 4.59
CA CYS A 50 2.76 -7.98 5.89
C CYS A 50 1.90 -6.96 6.66
N ASN A 51 2.12 -5.65 6.47
CA ASN A 51 1.52 -4.59 7.28
C ASN A 51 0.38 -3.82 6.60
N ARG A 52 0.12 -4.06 5.30
CA ARG A 52 -0.97 -3.39 4.58
C ARG A 52 -1.41 -4.15 3.34
N VAL A 53 -2.68 -3.94 2.98
CA VAL A 53 -3.25 -4.34 1.70
C VAL A 53 -4.01 -3.14 1.16
N GLU A 54 -3.58 -2.63 0.01
CA GLU A 54 -4.15 -1.44 -0.62
C GLU A 54 -4.25 -1.61 -2.13
N LEU A 55 -5.42 -1.32 -2.69
CA LEU A 55 -5.66 -1.27 -4.12
C LEU A 55 -5.83 0.18 -4.55
N TYR A 56 -4.96 0.62 -5.44
CA TYR A 56 -5.02 1.93 -6.08
C TYR A 56 -5.61 1.77 -7.48
N ALA A 57 -6.60 2.60 -7.82
CA ALA A 57 -7.19 2.64 -9.15
C ALA A 57 -7.22 4.05 -9.72
N ALA A 58 -6.95 4.19 -11.02
CA ALA A 58 -7.02 5.47 -11.71
C ALA A 58 -7.72 5.35 -13.06
N ALA A 59 -8.35 6.44 -13.48
CA ALA A 59 -9.09 6.50 -14.74
C ALA A 59 -9.02 7.89 -15.37
N GLU A 60 -8.88 7.94 -16.70
CA GLU A 60 -8.98 9.17 -17.48
C GLU A 60 -10.44 9.52 -17.82
N GLN A 61 -11.33 8.53 -17.77
CA GLN A 61 -12.73 8.61 -18.18
C GLN A 61 -13.55 9.55 -17.28
N ARG A 62 -14.66 10.04 -17.85
CA ARG A 62 -15.57 10.99 -17.20
C ARG A 62 -16.21 10.45 -15.92
N GLN A 63 -16.42 9.14 -15.84
CA GLN A 63 -17.00 8.47 -14.67
C GLN A 63 -15.98 8.30 -13.52
N GLY A 64 -14.68 8.42 -13.81
CA GLY A 64 -13.60 8.18 -12.85
C GLY A 64 -13.39 6.68 -12.56
N PRO A 65 -12.38 6.35 -11.74
CA PRO A 65 -12.13 4.98 -11.30
C PRO A 65 -13.22 4.50 -10.33
N PRO A 66 -13.30 3.18 -10.09
CA PRO A 66 -14.20 2.62 -9.08
C PRO A 66 -14.08 3.34 -7.72
N PRO A 67 -15.20 3.57 -7.01
CA PRO A 67 -15.19 4.15 -5.67
C PRO A 67 -14.51 3.23 -4.65
N PRO A 68 -14.05 3.76 -3.49
CA PRO A 68 -13.40 2.96 -2.45
C PRO A 68 -14.17 1.71 -2.03
N ASP A 69 -15.48 1.81 -1.85
CA ASP A 69 -16.30 0.68 -1.41
C ASP A 69 -16.30 -0.48 -2.41
N GLU A 70 -16.27 -0.16 -3.71
CA GLU A 70 -16.20 -1.16 -4.79
C GLU A 70 -14.80 -1.80 -4.86
N LEU A 71 -13.74 -1.02 -4.64
CA LEU A 71 -12.38 -1.55 -4.52
C LEU A 71 -12.21 -2.43 -3.27
N ALA A 72 -12.83 -2.08 -2.14
CA ALA A 72 -12.81 -2.86 -0.91
C ALA A 72 -13.56 -4.19 -1.10
N MET A 73 -14.72 -4.15 -1.78
CA MET A 73 -15.48 -5.34 -2.16
C MET A 73 -14.66 -6.25 -3.06
N PHE A 74 -14.01 -5.69 -4.09
CA PHE A 74 -13.13 -6.43 -4.98
C PHE A 74 -11.98 -7.15 -4.23
N LEU A 75 -11.33 -6.47 -3.28
CA LEU A 75 -10.29 -7.06 -2.44
C LEU A 75 -10.83 -8.24 -1.60
N ALA A 76 -12.01 -8.07 -0.99
CA ALA A 76 -12.65 -9.10 -0.18
C ALA A 76 -13.00 -10.34 -1.00
N GLU A 77 -13.58 -10.14 -2.19
CA GLU A 77 -13.94 -11.21 -3.11
C GLU A 77 -12.73 -11.97 -3.64
N CYS A 78 -11.64 -11.28 -3.98
CA CYS A 78 -10.40 -11.94 -4.41
C CYS A 78 -9.80 -12.85 -3.33
N ARG A 79 -10.15 -12.62 -2.05
CA ARG A 79 -9.62 -13.36 -0.90
C ARG A 79 -10.64 -14.26 -0.21
N GLY A 80 -11.88 -14.30 -0.71
CA GLY A 80 -12.96 -15.07 -0.08
C GLY A 80 -13.25 -14.60 1.36
N VAL A 81 -13.15 -13.29 1.61
CA VAL A 81 -13.46 -12.68 2.90
C VAL A 81 -14.85 -12.05 2.82
N GLU A 82 -15.67 -12.26 3.85
CA GLU A 82 -16.99 -11.64 3.96
C GLU A 82 -16.89 -10.11 3.92
N LEU A 83 -17.73 -9.46 3.09
CA LEU A 83 -17.72 -8.00 2.93
C LEU A 83 -17.93 -7.28 4.27
N ALA A 84 -18.80 -7.83 5.12
CA ALA A 84 -19.08 -7.29 6.46
C ALA A 84 -17.85 -7.29 7.38
N ALA A 85 -16.89 -8.19 7.15
CA ALA A 85 -15.66 -8.22 7.93
C ALA A 85 -14.67 -7.13 7.51
N VAL A 86 -14.77 -6.60 6.29
CA VAL A 86 -13.84 -5.60 5.76
C VAL A 86 -14.42 -4.18 5.71
N SER A 87 -15.75 -4.04 5.65
CA SER A 87 -16.43 -2.75 5.43
C SER A 87 -16.18 -1.71 6.52
N SER A 88 -15.79 -2.13 7.72
CA SER A 88 -15.48 -1.24 8.85
C SER A 88 -13.99 -0.97 9.05
N VAL A 89 -13.11 -1.69 8.34
CA VAL A 89 -11.65 -1.66 8.59
C VAL A 89 -10.81 -1.31 7.36
N LEU A 90 -11.36 -1.52 6.15
CA LEU A 90 -10.78 -0.99 4.92
C LEU A 90 -11.36 0.40 4.70
N ALA A 91 -10.48 1.39 4.69
CA ALA A 91 -10.81 2.77 4.38
C ALA A 91 -10.36 3.09 2.95
N GLY A 92 -10.83 4.21 2.43
CA GLY A 92 -10.31 4.70 1.16
C GLY A 92 -10.74 6.13 0.89
N ASP A 93 -9.94 6.80 0.07
CA ASP A 93 -10.14 8.18 -0.34
C ASP A 93 -10.05 8.31 -1.86
N ARG A 94 -10.39 9.51 -2.36
CA ARG A 94 -10.29 9.87 -3.77
C ARG A 94 -9.49 11.15 -3.98
N GLY A 95 -8.99 11.32 -5.20
CA GLY A 95 -8.33 12.52 -5.69
C GLY A 95 -7.12 12.90 -4.82
N PRO A 96 -7.01 14.17 -4.38
CA PRO A 96 -5.85 14.65 -3.62
C PRO A 96 -5.56 13.87 -2.33
N ALA A 97 -6.60 13.38 -1.65
CA ALA A 97 -6.43 12.61 -0.42
C ALA A 97 -5.77 11.24 -0.69
N ALA A 98 -6.19 10.54 -1.75
CA ALA A 98 -5.56 9.29 -2.19
C ALA A 98 -4.10 9.50 -2.62
N VAL A 99 -3.80 10.60 -3.32
CA VAL A 99 -2.43 10.95 -3.70
C VAL A 99 -1.56 11.23 -2.48
N LYS A 100 -2.08 12.00 -1.51
CA LYS A 100 -1.40 12.27 -0.24
C LYS A 100 -1.12 10.97 0.53
N HIS A 101 -2.07 10.05 0.56
CA HIS A 101 -1.90 8.73 1.18
C HIS A 101 -0.77 7.95 0.52
N LEU A 102 -0.80 7.79 -0.81
CA LEU A 102 0.25 7.11 -1.57
C LEU A 102 1.65 7.68 -1.27
N PHE A 103 1.78 9.01 -1.25
CA PHE A 103 3.06 9.66 -0.95
C PHE A 103 3.50 9.43 0.49
N SER A 104 2.57 9.40 1.44
CA SER A 104 2.85 9.13 2.85
C SER A 104 3.31 7.69 3.07
N VAL A 105 2.64 6.72 2.43
CA VAL A 105 3.03 5.31 2.44
C VAL A 105 4.40 5.12 1.78
N ALA A 106 4.61 5.66 0.58
CA ALA A 106 5.88 5.54 -0.13
C ALA A 106 7.04 6.17 0.65
N ALA A 107 6.82 7.27 1.36
CA ALA A 107 7.82 7.91 2.21
C ALA A 107 8.03 7.22 3.57
N GLY A 108 7.28 6.16 3.88
CA GLY A 108 7.34 5.45 5.17
C GLY A 108 6.82 6.26 6.36
N LEU A 109 6.02 7.29 6.11
CA LEU A 109 5.35 8.10 7.14
C LEU A 109 4.14 7.37 7.73
N ASP A 110 3.47 6.56 6.91
CA ASP A 110 2.48 5.59 7.36
C ASP A 110 3.11 4.19 7.31
N SER A 111 4.02 3.89 8.23
CA SER A 111 4.60 2.56 8.43
C SER A 111 4.53 2.17 9.90
N MET A 112 4.69 0.87 10.22
CA MET A 112 4.80 0.42 11.61
C MET A 112 6.07 0.98 12.26
N VAL A 113 7.15 0.97 11.50
CA VAL A 113 8.39 1.66 11.84
C VAL A 113 8.52 2.87 10.94
N LEU A 114 8.52 4.06 11.54
CA LEU A 114 8.62 5.31 10.81
C LEU A 114 9.95 5.38 10.06
N GLY A 115 9.90 5.64 8.76
CA GLY A 115 11.09 5.72 7.91
C GLY A 115 11.70 4.37 7.51
N GLU A 116 11.00 3.25 7.73
CA GLU A 116 11.47 1.91 7.34
C GLU A 116 11.79 1.85 5.83
N PRO A 117 13.05 1.63 5.42
CA PRO A 117 13.44 1.69 4.01
C PRO A 117 12.74 0.65 3.12
N GLN A 118 12.24 -0.42 3.72
CA GLN A 118 11.62 -1.55 3.03
C GLN A 118 10.32 -1.16 2.31
N ILE A 119 9.54 -0.22 2.85
CA ILE A 119 8.26 0.18 2.24
C ILE A 119 8.47 0.81 0.85
N VAL A 120 9.55 1.57 0.66
CA VAL A 120 9.89 2.18 -0.64
C VAL A 120 10.10 1.07 -1.69
N ALA A 121 10.82 0.02 -1.31
CA ALA A 121 11.06 -1.12 -2.18
C ALA A 121 9.78 -1.90 -2.48
N GLN A 122 8.92 -2.09 -1.47
CA GLN A 122 7.62 -2.77 -1.62
C GLN A 122 6.67 -2.00 -2.54
N VAL A 123 6.57 -0.67 -2.40
CA VAL A 123 5.79 0.19 -3.31
C VAL A 123 6.32 0.09 -4.74
N LYS A 124 7.64 0.10 -4.92
CA LYS A 124 8.26 -0.07 -6.22
C LYS A 124 7.96 -1.44 -6.83
N GLN A 125 8.05 -2.51 -6.04
CA GLN A 125 7.76 -3.87 -6.47
C GLN A 125 6.29 -4.05 -6.87
N ALA A 126 5.36 -3.53 -6.07
CA ALA A 126 3.93 -3.52 -6.37
C ALA A 126 3.63 -2.81 -7.70
N TRP A 127 4.23 -1.64 -7.91
CA TRP A 127 4.11 -0.92 -9.17
C TRP A 127 4.71 -1.69 -10.36
N GLN A 128 5.89 -2.29 -10.20
CA GLN A 128 6.52 -3.10 -11.25
C GLN A 128 5.70 -4.35 -11.60
N LEU A 129 5.08 -4.99 -10.60
CA LEU A 129 4.17 -6.10 -10.82
C LEU A 129 2.96 -5.65 -11.65
N ALA A 130 2.37 -4.52 -11.30
CA ALA A 130 1.25 -3.96 -12.06
C ALA A 130 1.63 -3.57 -13.49
N VAL A 131 2.86 -3.11 -13.73
CA VAL A 131 3.38 -2.90 -15.09
C VAL A 131 3.46 -4.24 -15.84
N ALA A 132 4.00 -5.28 -15.21
CA ALA A 132 4.10 -6.61 -15.81
C ALA A 132 2.73 -7.25 -16.09
N SER A 133 1.73 -6.99 -15.25
CA SER A 133 0.33 -7.42 -15.45
C SER A 133 -0.45 -6.58 -16.47
N GLY A 134 0.17 -5.52 -17.01
CA GLY A 134 -0.49 -4.61 -17.97
C GLY A 134 -1.67 -3.85 -17.38
N THR A 135 -1.66 -3.62 -16.05
CA THR A 135 -2.69 -2.88 -15.31
C THR A 135 -2.36 -1.43 -15.08
N THR A 136 -1.14 -0.98 -15.35
CA THR A 136 -0.78 0.45 -15.23
C THR A 136 -1.04 1.21 -16.52
N GLY A 137 -1.21 2.52 -16.41
CA GLY A 137 -1.23 3.46 -17.53
C GLY A 137 -0.55 4.79 -17.16
N PRO A 138 -0.82 5.86 -17.92
CA PRO A 138 -0.19 7.16 -17.69
C PRO A 138 -0.37 7.70 -16.26
N LEU A 139 -1.54 7.53 -15.65
CA LEU A 139 -1.85 8.14 -14.35
C LEU A 139 -1.11 7.44 -13.20
N THR A 140 -1.25 6.13 -13.08
CA THR A 140 -0.53 5.31 -12.09
C THR A 140 0.96 5.35 -12.35
N GLY A 141 1.39 5.36 -13.61
CA GLY A 141 2.79 5.52 -13.99
C GLY A 141 3.40 6.81 -13.45
N GLU A 142 2.76 7.97 -13.69
CA GLU A 142 3.25 9.26 -13.21
C GLU A 142 3.21 9.36 -11.68
N LEU A 143 2.08 8.96 -11.06
CA LEU A 143 1.86 9.09 -9.62
C LEU A 143 2.81 8.21 -8.80
N PHE A 144 2.99 6.93 -9.16
CA PHE A 144 3.89 6.04 -8.42
C PHE A 144 5.35 6.45 -8.60
N GLN A 145 5.76 6.89 -9.79
CA GLN A 145 7.10 7.44 -9.97
C GLN A 145 7.33 8.71 -9.15
N ALA A 146 6.35 9.62 -9.10
CA ALA A 146 6.43 10.83 -8.30
C ALA A 146 6.51 10.51 -6.80
N ALA A 147 5.69 9.58 -6.32
CA ALA A 147 5.72 9.11 -4.93
C ALA A 147 7.09 8.50 -4.56
N LEU A 148 7.67 7.67 -5.42
CA LEU A 148 9.00 7.08 -5.20
C LEU A 148 10.12 8.13 -5.22
N ARG A 149 10.04 9.14 -6.10
CA ARG A 149 10.98 10.28 -6.08
C ARG A 149 10.86 11.09 -4.79
N ALA A 150 9.64 11.34 -4.33
CA ALA A 150 9.39 12.04 -3.06
C ALA A 150 9.94 11.24 -1.87
N ALA A 151 9.72 9.92 -1.85
CA ALA A 151 10.27 9.03 -0.82
C ALA A 151 11.80 9.09 -0.77
N LYS A 152 12.47 9.11 -1.93
CA LYS A 152 13.93 9.29 -2.00
C LYS A 152 14.38 10.61 -1.40
N ARG A 153 13.66 11.71 -1.71
CA ARG A 153 13.94 13.03 -1.12
C ARG A 153 13.74 13.03 0.38
N VAL A 154 12.66 12.44 0.90
CA VAL A 154 12.43 12.31 2.34
C VAL A 154 13.59 11.58 3.00
N ALA A 155 14.05 10.46 2.42
CA ALA A 155 15.20 9.73 2.95
C ALA A 155 16.51 10.54 2.90
N SER A 156 16.77 11.33 1.86
CA SER A 156 18.03 12.07 1.73
C SER A 156 18.04 13.45 2.40
N GLU A 157 16.89 14.10 2.52
CA GLU A 157 16.75 15.49 2.95
C GLU A 157 16.26 15.62 4.40
N THR A 158 15.82 14.53 5.04
CA THR A 158 15.29 14.55 6.41
C THR A 158 16.04 13.60 7.34
N ALA A 159 15.77 13.70 8.64
CA ALA A 159 16.33 12.78 9.63
C ALA A 159 15.81 11.33 9.47
N LEU A 160 14.69 11.12 8.77
CA LEU A 160 14.08 9.80 8.62
C LEU A 160 14.96 8.79 7.88
N GLY A 161 15.87 9.23 7.00
CA GLY A 161 16.83 8.33 6.36
C GLY A 161 18.17 8.18 7.09
N ARG A 162 18.38 8.87 8.21
CA ARG A 162 19.65 8.84 8.96
C ARG A 162 19.79 7.57 9.81
N GLU A 163 18.69 7.02 10.28
CA GLU A 163 18.67 5.78 11.08
C GLU A 163 18.01 4.65 10.28
N ARG A 164 18.70 3.52 10.15
CA ARG A 164 18.12 2.31 9.54
C ARG A 164 17.25 1.59 10.57
N LEU A 165 16.09 2.18 10.84
CA LEU A 165 15.08 1.56 11.70
C LEU A 165 14.36 0.44 10.93
N SER A 166 14.13 -0.66 11.62
CA SER A 166 13.39 -1.84 11.17
C SER A 166 12.63 -2.43 12.35
N ILE A 167 11.61 -3.25 12.10
CA ILE A 167 10.86 -3.90 13.20
C ILE A 167 11.81 -4.69 14.14
N PRO A 168 12.75 -5.51 13.64
CA PRO A 168 13.69 -6.21 14.51
C PRO A 168 14.60 -5.26 15.30
N SER A 169 15.11 -4.19 14.70
CA SER A 169 16.02 -3.27 15.40
C SER A 169 15.31 -2.48 16.50
N VAL A 170 14.05 -2.08 16.27
CA VAL A 170 13.22 -1.41 17.29
C VAL A 170 12.88 -2.38 18.42
N ALA A 171 12.47 -3.61 18.09
CA ALA A 171 12.17 -4.64 19.09
C ALA A 171 13.37 -4.98 19.97
N VAL A 172 14.57 -5.08 19.38
CA VAL A 172 15.82 -5.29 20.13
C VAL A 172 16.15 -4.09 21.01
N ALA A 173 16.05 -2.86 20.51
CA ALA A 173 16.33 -1.66 21.30
C ALA A 173 15.40 -1.52 22.51
N ASP A 174 14.09 -1.71 22.32
CA ASP A 174 13.09 -1.66 23.40
C ASP A 174 13.31 -2.77 24.43
N PHE A 175 13.54 -4.01 23.97
CA PHE A 175 13.75 -5.15 24.87
C PHE A 175 15.07 -5.03 25.64
N ALA A 176 16.15 -4.64 24.96
CA ALA A 176 17.47 -4.45 25.56
C ALA A 176 17.42 -3.43 26.71
N ALA A 177 16.75 -2.30 26.51
CA ALA A 177 16.59 -1.25 27.53
C ALA A 177 15.79 -1.70 28.75
N GLY A 178 14.91 -2.70 28.60
CA GLY A 178 14.11 -3.26 29.70
C GLY A 178 14.79 -4.40 30.48
N VAL A 179 15.81 -5.05 29.91
CA VAL A 179 16.46 -6.24 30.49
C VAL A 179 17.87 -5.95 31.00
N PHE A 180 18.59 -5.01 30.40
CA PHE A 180 19.98 -4.74 30.73
C PHE A 180 20.14 -3.32 31.29
N GLU A 181 20.77 -3.19 32.48
CA GLU A 181 21.04 -1.88 33.13
C GLU A 181 22.04 -1.01 32.35
N ARG A 182 22.81 -1.61 31.43
CA ARG A 182 23.74 -0.92 30.53
C ARG A 182 23.85 -1.65 29.18
N PHE A 183 23.88 -0.87 28.10
CA PHE A 183 24.07 -1.33 26.73
C PHE A 183 25.17 -0.48 26.11
N ASP A 184 26.41 -0.91 26.32
CA ASP A 184 27.64 -0.36 25.74
C ASP A 184 28.38 -1.44 24.94
#